data_AF-A0A820MY67-F1
#
_entry.id   AF-A0A820MY67-F1
#
_cell.length_a   1.000
_cell.length_b   1.000
_cell.length_c   1.000
_cell.angle_alpha   90.00
_cell.angle_beta   90.00
_cell.angle_gamma   90.00
#
_symmetry.space_group_name_H-M   'P 1'
#
loop_
_entity.id
_entity.type
_entity.pdbx_description
1 polymer ?
#
loop_
_entity_poly.entity_id
_entity_poly.type
_entity_poly.pdbx_seq_one_letter_code
_entity_poly.pdbx_strand_id
1 'polypeptide(L)'
;MINKAIRRYYQNWLRCDDDTCCAFRTRQTPLGILHKRHTCTSCGKSELITEYDDRQLNLQLRFLKQLFNLDAYKNSLNRTKLEQIDTYLKSLSVDLTRPLYKIMNELQVHIDRIVQKSGYAEVCISSLFAQFYFNT
;
A
#
# COMPACT_ATOMS: atom_id res chain seq x y z
N MET A 1 -10.51 -3.04 -7.10
CA MET A 1 -9.95 -2.01 -6.19
C MET A 1 -8.45 -1.78 -6.41
N ILE A 2 -7.62 -2.83 -6.42
CA ILE A 2 -6.15 -2.73 -6.60
C ILE A 2 -5.76 -1.93 -7.85
N ASN A 3 -6.27 -2.29 -9.03
CA ASN A 3 -5.98 -1.58 -10.28
C ASN A 3 -6.37 -0.10 -10.23
N LYS A 4 -7.40 0.28 -9.45
CA LYS A 4 -7.80 1.68 -9.27
C LYS A 4 -6.76 2.45 -8.44
N ALA A 5 -6.26 1.84 -7.37
CA ALA A 5 -5.19 2.42 -6.55
C ALA A 5 -3.88 2.57 -7.34
N ILE A 6 -3.49 1.54 -8.08
CA ILE A 6 -2.29 1.55 -8.94
C ILE A 6 -2.43 2.61 -10.04
N ARG A 7 -3.57 2.67 -10.74
CA ARG A 7 -3.80 3.71 -11.76
C ARG A 7 -3.75 5.11 -11.16
N ARG A 8 -4.31 5.31 -9.96
CA ARG A 8 -4.27 6.61 -9.27
C ARG A 8 -2.83 7.02 -8.94
N TYR A 9 -2.00 6.08 -8.50
CA TYR A 9 -0.57 6.31 -8.26
C TYR A 9 0.15 6.74 -9.54
N TYR A 10 0.03 5.95 -10.62
CA TYR A 10 0.70 6.26 -11.89
C TYR A 10 0.09 7.44 -12.67
N GLN A 11 -1.05 7.99 -12.24
CA GLN A 11 -1.52 9.29 -12.76
C GLN A 11 -0.59 10.44 -12.38
N ASN A 12 0.21 10.25 -11.31
CA ASN A 12 1.21 11.18 -10.79
C ASN A 12 0.67 12.61 -10.62
N TRP A 13 -0.50 12.73 -9.99
CA TRP A 13 -1.06 14.04 -9.69
C TRP A 13 -0.22 14.74 -8.63
N LEU A 14 0.15 15.98 -8.95
CA LEU A 14 0.88 16.90 -8.11
C LEU A 14 -0.05 18.04 -7.71
N ARG A 15 0.05 18.46 -6.45
CA ARG A 15 -0.63 19.66 -5.92
C ARG A 15 0.37 20.56 -5.22
N CYS A 16 0.04 21.84 -5.12
CA CYS A 16 0.76 22.78 -4.27
C CYS A 16 0.73 22.33 -2.80
N ASP A 17 1.82 22.50 -2.07
CA ASP A 17 1.88 22.21 -0.62
C ASP A 17 1.05 23.22 0.20
N ASP A 18 1.00 24.47 -0.26
CA ASP A 18 0.18 25.54 0.31
C ASP A 18 -1.19 25.60 -0.37
N ASP A 19 -2.08 24.67 0.01
CA ASP A 19 -3.47 24.61 -0.48
C ASP A 19 -4.28 25.86 -0.08
N THR A 20 -3.88 26.56 1.00
CA THR A 20 -4.59 27.75 1.48
C THR A 20 -4.42 28.95 0.58
N CYS A 21 -3.23 29.15 0.01
CA CYS A 21 -2.95 30.28 -0.88
C CYS A 21 -2.98 29.88 -2.36
N CYS A 22 -2.83 28.60 -2.69
CA CYS A 22 -2.71 28.14 -4.07
C CYS A 22 -3.28 26.72 -4.27
N ALA A 23 -4.44 26.62 -4.92
CA ALA A 23 -5.08 25.34 -5.26
C ALA A 23 -4.53 24.73 -6.58
N PHE A 24 -3.28 25.01 -6.95
CA PHE A 24 -2.72 24.56 -8.21
C PHE A 24 -2.49 23.04 -8.21
N ARG A 25 -2.92 22.40 -9.30
CA ARG A 25 -2.91 20.95 -9.48
C ARG A 25 -2.51 20.60 -10.90
N THR A 26 -1.55 19.69 -11.07
CA THR A 26 -1.03 19.31 -12.39
C THR A 26 -0.61 17.85 -12.43
N ARG A 27 -0.50 17.29 -13.65
CA ARG A 27 0.17 16.00 -13.91
C ARG A 27 1.53 16.17 -14.56
N GLN A 28 1.85 17.39 -14.99
CA GLN A 28 3.13 17.71 -15.61
C GLN A 28 4.15 17.98 -14.51
N THR A 29 5.28 17.31 -14.59
CA THR A 29 6.41 17.52 -13.69
C THR A 29 7.20 18.75 -14.15
N PRO A 30 7.22 19.87 -13.39
CA PRO A 30 7.98 21.06 -13.76
C PRO A 30 9.50 20.83 -13.72
N LEU A 31 10.25 21.58 -14.51
CA LEU A 31 11.72 21.53 -14.47
C LEU A 31 12.32 22.28 -13.28
N GLY A 32 11.62 23.29 -12.73
CA GLY A 32 12.08 24.05 -11.58
C GLY A 32 12.09 23.20 -10.31
N ILE A 33 13.19 23.27 -9.55
CA ILE A 33 13.36 22.57 -8.28
C ILE A 33 13.53 23.61 -7.18
N LEU A 34 12.77 23.43 -6.09
CA LEU A 34 12.91 24.14 -4.83
C LEU A 34 13.22 23.09 -3.76
N HIS A 35 14.27 23.32 -2.96
CA HIS A 35 14.89 22.35 -2.07
C HIS A 35 15.10 20.96 -2.69
N LYS A 36 14.15 20.04 -2.52
CA LYS A 36 14.20 18.65 -3.03
C LYS A 36 13.00 18.27 -3.89
N ARG A 37 12.08 19.22 -4.14
CA ARG A 37 10.83 18.98 -4.88
C ARG A 37 10.64 20.01 -5.98
N HIS A 38 9.68 19.76 -6.86
CA HIS A 38 9.44 20.68 -7.97
C HIS A 38 8.76 21.96 -7.48
N THR A 39 9.19 23.11 -7.98
CA THR A 39 8.57 24.39 -7.66
C THR A 39 7.19 24.49 -8.29
N CYS A 40 6.21 24.99 -7.55
CA CYS A 40 4.88 25.27 -8.08
C CYS A 40 4.94 26.35 -9.16
N THR A 41 4.48 26.03 -10.37
CA THR A 41 4.51 26.96 -11.51
C THR A 41 3.50 28.09 -11.41
N SER A 42 2.49 27.97 -10.52
CA SER A 42 1.47 29.01 -10.34
C SER A 42 1.89 30.08 -9.34
N CYS A 43 2.38 29.70 -8.16
CA CYS A 43 2.75 30.66 -7.12
C CYS A 43 4.25 30.97 -7.09
N GLY A 44 5.10 30.10 -7.64
CA GLY A 44 6.57 30.24 -7.66
C GLY A 44 7.25 30.17 -6.28
N LYS A 45 6.50 29.97 -5.20
CA LYS A 45 6.97 30.10 -3.81
C LYS A 45 6.99 28.79 -3.04
N SER A 46 6.09 27.87 -3.35
CA SER A 46 5.93 26.59 -2.66
C SER A 46 6.34 25.43 -3.54
N GLU A 47 6.53 24.28 -2.92
CA GLU A 47 6.81 23.01 -3.58
C GLU A 47 5.52 22.32 -4.04
N LEU A 48 5.65 21.45 -5.04
CA LEU A 48 4.64 20.50 -5.44
C LEU A 48 4.84 19.18 -4.69
N ILE A 49 3.74 18.66 -4.15
CA ILE A 49 3.67 17.36 -3.50
C ILE A 49 2.78 16.40 -4.29
N THR A 50 3.08 15.11 -4.25
CA THR A 50 2.23 14.08 -4.84
C THR A 50 0.92 13.96 -4.05
N GLU A 51 -0.21 14.01 -4.74
CA GLU A 51 -1.53 13.79 -4.12
C GLU A 51 -1.72 12.37 -3.61
N TYR A 52 -1.07 11.41 -4.27
CA TYR A 52 -1.11 10.00 -3.93
C TYR A 52 0.30 9.43 -3.89
N ASP A 53 0.85 9.38 -2.68
CA ASP A 53 2.24 8.98 -2.43
C ASP A 53 2.42 7.45 -2.44
N ASP A 54 3.65 7.00 -2.65
CA ASP A 54 4.01 5.58 -2.66
C ASP A 54 3.69 4.92 -1.31
N ARG A 55 3.89 5.63 -0.19
CA ARG A 55 3.48 5.17 1.14
C ARG A 55 1.98 4.87 1.19
N GLN A 56 1.16 5.71 0.57
CA GLN A 56 -0.30 5.52 0.54
C GLN A 56 -0.70 4.33 -0.33
N LEU A 57 -0.05 4.13 -1.48
CA LEU A 57 -0.26 2.93 -2.30
C LEU A 57 0.10 1.66 -1.52
N ASN A 58 1.29 1.63 -0.91
CA ASN A 58 1.76 0.50 -0.13
C ASN A 58 0.82 0.18 1.04
N LEU A 59 0.34 1.19 1.76
CA LEU A 59 -0.64 1.01 2.84
C LEU A 59 -1.93 0.36 2.33
N GLN A 60 -2.44 0.81 1.18
CA GLN A 60 -3.65 0.22 0.57
C GLN A 60 -3.43 -1.24 0.14
N LEU A 61 -2.28 -1.56 -0.46
CA LEU A 61 -1.96 -2.93 -0.84
C LEU A 61 -1.81 -3.85 0.39
N ARG A 62 -1.14 -3.38 1.44
CA ARG A 62 -0.99 -4.10 2.72
C ARG A 62 -2.32 -4.32 3.42
N PHE A 63 -3.20 -3.31 3.42
CA PHE A 63 -4.55 -3.43 3.96
C PHE A 63 -5.32 -4.56 3.25
N LEU A 64 -5.29 -4.57 1.91
CA LEU A 64 -5.96 -5.63 1.14
C LEU A 64 -5.32 -7.00 1.39
N LYS A 65 -4.00 -7.10 1.49
CA LYS A 65 -3.31 -8.35 1.86
C LYS A 65 -3.81 -8.88 3.21
N GLN A 66 -3.91 -8.02 4.20
CA GLN A 66 -4.37 -8.40 5.54
C GLN A 66 -5.82 -8.86 5.55
N LEU A 67 -6.68 -8.24 4.72
CA LEU A 67 -8.11 -8.57 4.65
C LEU A 67 -8.38 -10.02 4.24
N PHE A 68 -7.52 -10.59 3.39
CA PHE A 68 -7.67 -11.96 2.88
C PHE A 68 -6.75 -12.98 3.57
N ASN A 69 -5.91 -12.56 4.52
CA ASN A 69 -5.01 -13.45 5.24
C ASN A 69 -5.74 -14.12 6.42
N LEU A 70 -6.40 -15.24 6.13
CA LEU A 70 -7.15 -16.01 7.11
C LEU A 70 -6.29 -16.58 8.23
N ASP A 71 -5.08 -17.02 7.91
CA ASP A 71 -4.18 -17.61 8.91
C ASP A 71 -3.72 -16.56 9.91
N ALA A 72 -3.35 -15.36 9.43
CA ALA A 72 -3.03 -14.25 10.32
C ALA A 72 -4.22 -13.86 11.19
N TYR A 73 -5.44 -13.86 10.64
CA TYR A 73 -6.65 -13.60 11.41
C TYR A 73 -6.87 -14.66 12.50
N LYS A 74 -6.81 -15.95 12.16
CA LYS A 74 -6.93 -17.06 13.12
C LYS A 74 -5.88 -16.96 14.23
N ASN A 75 -4.63 -16.68 13.87
CA ASN A 75 -3.53 -16.54 14.83
C ASN A 75 -3.69 -15.31 15.73
N SER A 76 -4.45 -14.29 15.31
CA SER A 76 -4.75 -13.12 16.13
C SER A 76 -5.87 -13.33 17.16
N LEU A 77 -6.61 -14.44 17.05
CA LEU A 77 -7.71 -14.76 17.96
C LEU A 77 -7.22 -15.57 19.15
N ASN A 78 -7.79 -15.26 20.33
CA ASN A 78 -7.61 -16.12 21.51
C ASN A 78 -8.32 -17.46 21.30
N ARG A 79 -7.79 -18.50 21.95
CA ARG A 79 -8.26 -19.89 21.83
C ARG A 79 -9.78 -20.04 22.00
N THR A 80 -10.38 -19.34 22.96
CA THR A 80 -11.84 -19.38 23.20
C THR A 80 -12.68 -18.86 22.04
N LYS A 81 -12.23 -17.79 21.37
CA LYS A 81 -12.92 -17.24 20.18
C LYS A 81 -12.79 -18.19 18.98
N LEU A 82 -11.63 -18.84 18.86
CA LEU A 82 -11.35 -19.79 17.80
C LEU A 82 -12.24 -21.03 17.91
N GLU A 83 -12.41 -21.56 19.13
CA GLU A 83 -13.31 -22.68 19.44
C GLU A 83 -14.79 -22.32 19.18
N GLN A 84 -15.22 -21.10 19.50
CA GLN A 84 -16.58 -20.62 19.19
C GLN A 84 -16.85 -20.56 17.68
N ILE A 85 -15.89 -20.03 16.91
CA ILE A 85 -16.00 -19.95 15.44
C ILE A 85 -16.01 -21.35 14.83
N ASP A 86 -15.12 -22.25 15.27
CA ASP A 86 -15.08 -23.62 14.77
C ASP A 86 -16.39 -24.38 15.07
N THR A 87 -16.95 -24.18 16.26
CA THR A 87 -18.25 -24.74 16.64
C THR A 87 -19.37 -24.18 15.77
N TYR A 88 -19.40 -22.87 15.55
CA TYR A 88 -20.37 -22.21 14.67
C TYR A 88 -20.30 -22.74 13.23
N LEU A 89 -19.09 -22.84 12.66
CA LEU A 89 -18.88 -23.34 11.31
C LEU A 89 -19.28 -24.82 11.14
N LYS A 90 -19.02 -25.66 12.15
CA LYS A 90 -19.46 -27.07 12.18
C LYS A 90 -20.98 -27.20 12.25
N SER A 91 -21.63 -26.34 13.04
CA SER A 91 -23.10 -26.35 13.21
C SER A 91 -23.86 -25.93 11.95
N LEU A 92 -23.21 -25.17 11.07
CA LEU A 92 -23.83 -24.62 9.87
C LEU A 92 -24.00 -25.64 8.73
N SER A 93 -23.46 -26.88 8.87
CA SER A 93 -23.50 -27.97 7.87
C SER A 93 -23.03 -27.58 6.46
N VAL A 94 -21.81 -27.02 6.33
CA VAL A 94 -21.45 -26.31 5.09
C VAL A 94 -20.23 -26.88 4.35
N ASP A 95 -20.51 -27.64 3.29
CA ASP A 95 -19.60 -27.96 2.18
C ASP A 95 -19.01 -26.70 1.49
N LEU A 96 -19.58 -25.49 1.71
CA LEU A 96 -19.02 -24.22 1.20
C LEU A 96 -17.76 -23.74 1.95
N THR A 97 -17.41 -24.26 3.13
CA THR A 97 -16.19 -23.79 3.82
C THR A 97 -14.96 -24.03 2.95
N ARG A 98 -14.82 -25.23 2.40
CA ARG A 98 -13.68 -25.60 1.54
C ARG A 98 -13.52 -24.71 0.30
N PRO A 99 -14.56 -24.44 -0.53
CA PRO A 99 -14.44 -23.52 -1.66
C PRO A 99 -14.23 -22.06 -1.23
N LEU A 100 -14.82 -21.60 -0.11
CA LEU A 100 -14.57 -20.25 0.40
C LEU A 100 -13.10 -20.06 0.81
N TYR A 101 -12.53 -21.01 1.57
CA TYR A 101 -11.11 -21.02 1.91
C TYR A 101 -10.23 -21.01 0.66
N LYS A 102 -10.59 -21.80 -0.35
CA LYS A 102 -9.86 -21.84 -1.62
C LYS A 102 -9.88 -20.48 -2.33
N ILE A 103 -11.04 -19.85 -2.46
CA ILE A 103 -11.18 -18.52 -3.09
C ILE A 103 -10.38 -17.47 -2.32
N MET A 104 -10.44 -17.48 -0.98
CA MET A 104 -9.68 -16.55 -0.16
C MET A 104 -8.16 -16.71 -0.34
N ASN A 105 -7.67 -17.96 -0.40
CA ASN A 105 -6.26 -18.24 -0.69
C ASN A 105 -5.86 -17.80 -2.11
N GLU A 106 -6.70 -18.03 -3.11
CA GLU A 106 -6.45 -17.56 -4.49
C GLU A 106 -6.37 -16.02 -4.56
N LEU A 107 -7.25 -15.32 -3.84
CA LEU A 107 -7.22 -13.87 -3.72
C LEU A 107 -5.96 -13.38 -2.99
N GLN A 108 -5.57 -14.03 -1.90
CA GLN A 108 -4.35 -13.71 -1.17
C GLN A 108 -3.11 -13.86 -2.07
N VAL A 109 -2.99 -14.98 -2.79
CA VAL A 109 -1.89 -15.21 -3.74
C VAL A 109 -1.86 -14.15 -4.84
N HIS A 110 -3.02 -13.74 -5.35
CA HIS A 110 -3.08 -12.68 -6.36
C HIS A 110 -2.55 -11.34 -5.81
N ILE A 111 -2.92 -10.99 -4.57
CA ILE A 111 -2.44 -9.77 -3.91
C ILE A 111 -0.94 -9.86 -3.62
N ASP A 112 -0.45 -11.00 -3.15
CA ASP A 112 0.97 -11.22 -2.88
C ASP A 112 1.82 -11.00 -4.13
N ARG A 113 1.39 -11.50 -5.29
CA ARG A 113 2.08 -11.25 -6.57
C ARG A 113 2.13 -9.77 -6.93
N ILE A 114 1.11 -8.99 -6.57
CA ILE A 114 1.09 -7.54 -6.83
C ILE A 114 1.99 -6.81 -5.84
N VAL A 115 1.92 -7.17 -4.56
CA VAL A 115 2.78 -6.59 -3.52
C VAL A 115 4.25 -6.85 -3.81
N GLN A 116 4.61 -8.04 -4.28
CA GLN A 116 5.98 -8.39 -4.69
C GLN A 116 6.55 -7.49 -5.80
N LYS A 117 5.70 -6.87 -6.61
CA LYS A 117 6.12 -5.92 -7.66
C LYS A 117 6.20 -4.48 -7.17
N SER A 118 5.82 -4.21 -5.91
CA SER A 118 5.87 -2.86 -5.34
C SER A 118 7.30 -2.48 -4.92
N GLY A 119 7.62 -1.19 -4.92
CA GLY A 119 8.94 -0.69 -4.50
C GLY A 119 9.30 -0.96 -3.04
N TYR A 120 8.32 -1.33 -2.20
CA TYR A 120 8.52 -1.71 -0.80
C TYR A 120 8.58 -3.23 -0.57
N ALA A 121 8.55 -4.05 -1.62
CA ALA A 121 8.63 -5.50 -1.50
C ALA A 121 9.99 -5.98 -1.00
N GLU A 122 11.04 -5.33 -1.47
CA GLU A 122 12.42 -5.69 -1.21
C GLU A 122 13.18 -4.50 -0.65
N VAL A 123 13.97 -4.75 0.39
CA VAL A 123 14.90 -3.77 0.94
C VAL A 123 16.29 -4.36 0.81
N CYS A 124 17.13 -3.73 -0.01
CA CYS A 124 18.53 -4.13 -0.15
C CYS A 124 19.30 -3.69 1.09
N ILE A 125 19.48 -4.61 2.03
CA ILE A 125 20.16 -4.34 3.32
C ILE A 125 21.60 -3.88 3.06
N SER A 126 22.30 -4.46 2.09
CA SER A 126 23.68 -4.07 1.77
C SER A 126 23.79 -2.63 1.29
N SER A 127 22.84 -2.13 0.47
CA SER A 127 22.85 -0.71 0.06
C SER A 127 22.52 0.22 1.22
N LEU A 128 21.61 -0.19 2.12
CA LEU A 128 21.27 0.57 3.32
C LEU A 128 22.48 0.73 4.23
N PHE A 129 23.27 -0.34 4.40
CA PHE A 129 24.43 -0.32 5.28
C PHE A 129 25.74 0.05 4.60
N ALA A 130 25.76 0.25 3.27
CA ALA A 130 26.96 0.58 2.51
C ALA A 130 27.70 1.80 3.09
N GLN A 131 26.97 2.83 3.53
CA GLN A 131 27.56 4.04 4.13
C GLN A 131 28.29 3.77 5.46
N PHE A 132 27.97 2.70 6.19
CA PHE A 132 28.66 2.36 7.44
C PHE A 132 30.00 1.65 7.20
N TYR A 133 30.19 1.01 6.04
CA TYR A 133 31.42 0.27 5.72
C TYR A 133 32.55 1.14 5.16
N PHE A 134 32.28 2.37 4.70
CA PHE A 134 33.29 3.26 4.11
C PHE A 134 33.89 4.29 5.09
N ASN A 135 33.51 4.25 6.37
CA ASN A 135 33.99 5.17 7.42
C ASN A 135 34.88 4.49 8.49
N THR A 136 35.45 3.32 8.18
CA THR A 136 36.50 2.63 8.96
C THR A 136 37.73 2.47 8.10
#